data_AF-A0A919IXT3-F1
#
_entry.id   AF-A0A919IXT3-F1
#
_cell.length_a   1.000
_cell.length_b   1.000
_cell.length_c   1.000
_cell.angle_alpha   90.00
_cell.angle_beta   90.00
_cell.angle_gamma   90.00
#
_symmetry.space_group_name_H-M   'P 1'
#
loop_
_entity.id
_entity.type
_entity.pdbx_description
1 polymer ?
#
loop_
_entity_poly.entity_id
_entity_poly.type
_entity_poly.pdbx_seq_one_letter_code
_entity_poly.pdbx_strand_id
1 'polypeptide(L)'
;MGEYQYFEFAAIDRPLTAAEQRELRRVSTRGEISATSFVNEYEWGDFKGDPNVWMARYFDAHLYYANWGFRHVALRLPLSVLDPATAARYCRGEAATSWATTTHVIVDLAIDDEEGDYDEFDPEDWLSEITPVRTELAAGDFRSLYLGWLRVVQERALDGAELEPPVPAGLGGLTAAQRALVDFLRIDADLLRAAAQGDDQTAAPRLRAVRELLAAESA
;
A
#
# COMPACT_ATOMS: atom_id res chain seq x y z
N MET A 1 -9.90 7.92 -23.00
CA MET A 1 -8.84 6.90 -22.93
C MET A 1 -9.54 5.54 -22.82
N GLY A 2 -8.98 4.45 -23.35
CA GLY A 2 -9.55 3.10 -23.11
C GLY A 2 -9.35 2.69 -21.65
N GLU A 3 -10.08 1.69 -21.18
CA GLU A 3 -9.81 1.08 -19.86
C GLU A 3 -8.42 0.43 -19.91
N TYR A 4 -7.57 0.67 -18.91
CA TYR A 4 -6.28 0.00 -18.78
C TYR A 4 -6.07 -0.40 -17.33
N GLN A 5 -5.68 -1.66 -17.13
CA GLN A 5 -5.42 -2.25 -15.83
C GLN A 5 -4.14 -3.08 -15.87
N TYR A 6 -3.34 -2.94 -14.81
CA TYR A 6 -2.09 -3.67 -14.60
C TYR A 6 -2.13 -4.38 -13.25
N PHE A 7 -1.86 -5.69 -13.26
CA PHE A 7 -1.76 -6.52 -12.06
C PHE A 7 -0.39 -7.17 -11.99
N GLU A 8 0.31 -6.95 -10.88
CA GLU A 8 1.58 -7.62 -10.60
C GLU A 8 1.54 -8.25 -9.21
N PHE A 9 2.10 -9.46 -9.10
CA PHE A 9 2.29 -10.15 -7.83
C PHE A 9 3.71 -10.71 -7.76
N ALA A 10 4.32 -10.63 -6.57
CA ALA A 10 5.66 -11.14 -6.31
C ALA A 10 5.66 -12.19 -5.19
N ALA A 11 6.32 -13.32 -5.42
CA ALA A 11 6.60 -14.36 -4.44
C ALA A 11 8.08 -14.27 -4.06
N ILE A 12 8.33 -13.81 -2.84
CA ILE A 12 9.64 -13.36 -2.33
C ILE A 12 10.18 -14.36 -1.32
N ASP A 13 9.35 -14.80 -0.38
CA ASP A 13 9.80 -15.63 0.74
C ASP A 13 10.03 -17.08 0.30
N ARG A 14 9.27 -17.53 -0.71
CA ARG A 14 9.46 -18.81 -1.39
C ARG A 14 9.03 -18.73 -2.85
N PRO A 15 9.69 -19.46 -3.76
CA PRO A 15 9.18 -19.64 -5.10
C PRO A 15 7.85 -20.42 -5.12
N LEU A 16 7.01 -20.11 -6.10
CA LEU A 16 5.82 -20.86 -6.45
C LEU A 16 6.19 -22.25 -6.96
N THR A 17 5.52 -23.25 -6.44
CA THR A 17 5.63 -24.63 -6.94
C THR A 17 5.02 -24.75 -8.33
N ALA A 18 5.42 -25.77 -9.08
CA ALA A 18 4.83 -26.05 -10.41
C ALA A 18 3.31 -26.33 -10.32
N ALA A 19 2.81 -26.81 -9.18
CA ALA A 19 1.37 -27.00 -8.98
C ALA A 19 0.65 -25.66 -8.84
N GLU A 20 1.17 -24.75 -8.03
CA GLU A 20 0.61 -23.40 -7.83
C GLU A 20 0.63 -22.60 -9.13
N GLN A 21 1.74 -22.63 -9.89
CA GLN A 21 1.81 -21.98 -11.20
C GLN A 21 0.74 -22.51 -12.18
N ARG A 22 0.44 -23.81 -12.14
CA ARG A 22 -0.67 -24.39 -12.94
C ARG A 22 -2.04 -23.95 -12.45
N GLU A 23 -2.23 -23.75 -11.14
CA GLU A 23 -3.47 -23.20 -10.59
C GLU A 23 -3.69 -21.77 -11.08
N LEU A 24 -2.67 -20.91 -11.00
CA LEU A 24 -2.74 -19.54 -11.50
C LEU A 24 -3.02 -19.49 -13.01
N ARG A 25 -2.36 -20.36 -13.80
CA ARG A 25 -2.58 -20.47 -15.26
C ARG A 25 -4.01 -20.86 -15.64
N ARG A 26 -4.75 -21.55 -14.76
CA ARG A 26 -6.18 -21.87 -15.00
C ARG A 26 -7.08 -20.66 -14.85
N VAL A 27 -6.67 -19.66 -14.06
CA VAL A 27 -7.43 -18.43 -13.81
C VAL A 27 -7.09 -17.37 -14.85
N SER A 28 -5.80 -17.17 -15.15
CA SER A 28 -5.34 -16.26 -16.20
C SER A 28 -4.57 -17.01 -17.29
N THR A 29 -5.14 -17.00 -18.49
CA THR A 29 -4.50 -17.60 -19.67
C THR A 29 -3.45 -16.67 -20.28
N ARG A 30 -3.60 -15.35 -20.13
CA ARG A 30 -2.74 -14.33 -20.73
C ARG A 30 -1.59 -13.86 -19.84
N GLY A 31 -1.72 -13.98 -18.52
CA GLY A 31 -0.71 -13.48 -17.60
C GLY A 31 0.63 -14.16 -17.76
N GLU A 32 1.71 -13.41 -17.59
CA GLU A 32 3.06 -13.95 -17.46
C GLU A 32 3.20 -14.57 -16.07
N ILE A 33 3.66 -15.82 -16.01
CA ILE A 33 3.76 -16.55 -14.74
C ILE A 33 5.14 -17.16 -14.66
N SER A 34 5.85 -16.83 -13.59
CA SER A 34 7.15 -17.40 -13.25
C SER A 34 7.10 -18.09 -11.89
N ALA A 35 8.25 -18.57 -11.42
CA ALA A 35 8.36 -19.10 -10.06
C ALA A 35 8.30 -17.99 -8.99
N THR A 36 8.49 -16.72 -9.36
CA THR A 36 8.60 -15.61 -8.42
C THR A 36 7.63 -14.47 -8.70
N SER A 37 6.87 -14.54 -9.80
CA SER A 37 5.98 -13.46 -10.20
C SER A 37 4.78 -13.93 -11.00
N PHE A 38 3.74 -13.10 -10.98
CA PHE A 38 2.63 -13.11 -11.91
C PHE A 38 2.42 -11.68 -12.39
N VAL A 39 2.35 -11.45 -13.70
CA VAL A 39 2.04 -10.14 -14.30
C VAL A 39 0.90 -10.31 -15.29
N ASN A 40 -0.06 -9.39 -15.32
CA ASN A 40 -1.08 -9.40 -16.35
C ASN A 40 -1.68 -8.02 -16.58
N GLU A 41 -2.00 -7.74 -17.84
CA GLU A 41 -2.57 -6.48 -18.28
C GLU A 41 -3.92 -6.69 -18.97
N TYR A 42 -4.82 -5.73 -18.81
CA TYR A 42 -6.14 -5.75 -19.41
C TYR A 42 -6.47 -4.39 -20.03
N GLU A 43 -6.85 -4.40 -21.31
CA GLU A 43 -7.45 -3.25 -21.99
C GLU A 43 -8.99 -3.29 -21.98
N TRP A 44 -9.57 -4.46 -21.70
CA TRP A 44 -11.02 -4.69 -21.66
C TRP A 44 -11.35 -5.86 -20.72
N GLY A 45 -12.37 -5.69 -19.87
CA GLY A 45 -12.79 -6.72 -18.91
C GLY A 45 -12.02 -6.65 -17.59
N ASP A 46 -12.15 -7.69 -16.77
CA ASP A 46 -11.68 -7.66 -15.38
C ASP A 46 -10.92 -8.94 -15.00
N PHE A 47 -10.00 -8.80 -14.04
CA PHE A 47 -9.24 -9.88 -13.45
C PHE A 47 -10.17 -10.97 -12.90
N LYS A 48 -9.92 -12.21 -13.30
CA LYS A 48 -10.78 -13.35 -12.94
C LYS A 48 -10.39 -14.02 -11.62
N GLY A 49 -9.30 -13.57 -11.01
CA GLY A 49 -8.88 -14.03 -9.68
C GLY A 49 -9.39 -13.10 -8.58
N ASP A 50 -9.06 -13.47 -7.35
CA ASP A 50 -9.24 -12.62 -6.18
C ASP A 50 -7.84 -12.32 -5.61
N PRO A 51 -7.36 -11.06 -5.71
CA PRO A 51 -6.04 -10.68 -5.20
C PRO A 51 -5.84 -11.01 -3.72
N ASN A 52 -6.88 -10.89 -2.89
CA ASN A 52 -6.80 -11.18 -1.45
C ASN A 52 -6.59 -12.68 -1.20
N VAL A 53 -7.27 -13.54 -1.97
CA VAL A 53 -7.04 -14.99 -1.92
C VAL A 53 -5.64 -15.35 -2.39
N TRP A 54 -5.14 -14.67 -3.43
CA TRP A 54 -3.80 -14.93 -3.97
C TRP A 54 -2.69 -14.46 -3.04
N MET A 55 -2.86 -13.30 -2.41
CA MET A 55 -1.99 -12.81 -1.35
C MET A 55 -1.97 -13.75 -0.15
N ALA A 56 -3.12 -14.27 0.28
CA ALA A 56 -3.19 -15.21 1.39
C ALA A 56 -2.50 -16.56 1.11
N ARG A 57 -2.43 -16.99 -0.15
CA ARG A 57 -1.97 -18.35 -0.53
C ARG A 57 -0.57 -18.42 -1.13
N TYR A 58 -0.22 -17.46 -1.98
CA TYR A 58 0.88 -17.63 -2.93
C TYR A 58 1.91 -16.51 -2.87
N PHE A 59 1.46 -15.25 -2.78
CA PHE A 59 2.30 -14.08 -3.01
C PHE A 59 2.61 -13.32 -1.74
N ASP A 60 3.69 -12.55 -1.76
CA ASP A 60 4.22 -11.76 -0.66
C ASP A 60 3.99 -10.26 -0.86
N ALA A 61 3.86 -9.83 -2.12
CA ALA A 61 3.52 -8.47 -2.49
C ALA A 61 2.62 -8.46 -3.73
N HIS A 62 1.77 -7.45 -3.84
CA HIS A 62 0.87 -7.23 -4.97
C HIS A 62 0.78 -5.74 -5.28
N LEU A 63 0.73 -5.40 -6.57
CA LEU A 63 0.38 -4.08 -7.07
C LEU A 63 -0.76 -4.20 -8.08
N TYR A 64 -1.72 -3.30 -7.98
CA TYR A 64 -2.76 -3.08 -8.97
C TYR A 64 -2.81 -1.60 -9.34
N TYR A 65 -2.86 -1.33 -10.63
CA TYR A 65 -3.00 0.01 -11.20
C TYR A 65 -4.14 -0.01 -12.21
N ALA A 66 -5.00 1.01 -12.14
CA ALA A 66 -5.99 1.29 -13.15
C ALA A 66 -5.91 2.76 -13.59
N ASN A 67 -6.02 3.00 -14.90
CA ASN A 67 -5.86 4.34 -15.46
C ASN A 67 -7.04 5.31 -15.20
N TRP A 68 -8.05 4.88 -14.45
CA TRP A 68 -9.11 5.71 -13.89
C TRP A 68 -8.84 6.09 -12.42
N GLY A 69 -7.58 6.01 -11.98
CA GLY A 69 -7.14 6.58 -10.71
C GLY A 69 -7.08 5.62 -9.54
N PHE A 70 -7.42 4.35 -9.74
CA PHE A 70 -7.26 3.34 -8.70
C PHE A 70 -5.80 2.84 -8.65
N ARG A 71 -5.20 2.91 -7.47
CA ARG A 71 -3.86 2.38 -7.21
C ARG A 71 -3.89 1.59 -5.92
N HIS A 72 -3.30 0.42 -5.93
CA HIS A 72 -3.34 -0.50 -4.80
C HIS A 72 -2.03 -1.25 -4.66
N VAL A 73 -1.58 -1.37 -3.41
CA VAL A 73 -0.43 -2.19 -3.05
C VAL A 73 -0.73 -2.96 -1.78
N ALA A 74 -0.46 -4.27 -1.81
CA ALA A 74 -0.60 -5.14 -0.64
C ALA A 74 0.73 -5.82 -0.31
N LEU A 75 1.07 -5.87 0.97
CA LEU A 75 2.30 -6.46 1.49
C LEU A 75 1.96 -7.51 2.56
N ARG A 76 2.38 -8.75 2.33
CA ARG A 76 2.21 -9.86 3.30
C ARG A 76 3.50 -10.06 4.09
N LEU A 77 3.37 -10.14 5.41
CA LEU A 77 4.47 -10.42 6.33
C LEU A 77 4.12 -11.56 7.30
N PRO A 78 5.08 -12.43 7.68
CA PRO A 78 4.87 -13.43 8.73
C PRO A 78 4.48 -12.80 10.07
N LEU A 79 3.60 -13.46 10.83
CA LEU A 79 3.20 -13.01 12.18
C LEU A 79 4.38 -12.94 13.17
N SER A 80 5.48 -13.64 12.88
CA SER A 80 6.69 -13.61 13.71
C SER A 80 7.48 -12.30 13.59
N VAL A 81 7.25 -11.50 12.55
CA VAL A 81 7.98 -10.25 12.29
C VAL A 81 7.09 -9.01 12.32
N LEU A 82 5.78 -9.15 12.10
CA LEU A 82 4.82 -8.05 12.23
C LEU A 82 3.59 -8.52 13.01
N ASP A 83 3.39 -7.91 14.18
CA ASP A 83 2.20 -8.13 15.01
C ASP A 83 0.96 -7.50 14.35
N PRO A 84 -0.14 -8.25 14.13
CA PRO A 84 -1.39 -7.71 13.60
C PRO A 84 -1.91 -6.50 14.37
N ALA A 85 -1.73 -6.46 15.69
CA ALA A 85 -2.19 -5.31 16.49
C ALA A 85 -1.36 -4.05 16.23
N THR A 86 -0.10 -4.19 15.78
CA THR A 86 0.71 -3.08 15.31
C THR A 86 0.20 -2.56 13.97
N ALA A 87 -0.03 -3.45 12.99
CA ALA A 87 -0.58 -3.05 11.68
C ALA A 87 -1.95 -2.35 11.82
N ALA A 88 -2.88 -2.95 12.56
CA ALA A 88 -4.23 -2.41 12.79
C ALA A 88 -4.25 -1.07 13.55
N ARG A 89 -3.14 -0.67 14.19
CA ARG A 89 -3.03 0.65 14.82
C ARG A 89 -2.96 1.77 13.79
N TYR A 90 -2.32 1.51 12.65
CA TYR A 90 -2.12 2.49 11.56
C TYR A 90 -3.16 2.31 10.46
N CYS A 91 -3.54 1.08 10.15
CA CYS A 91 -4.50 0.75 9.12
C CYS A 91 -5.94 0.95 9.62
N ARG A 92 -6.43 2.19 9.52
CA ARG A 92 -7.75 2.62 9.96
C ARG A 92 -8.44 3.43 8.87
N GLY A 93 -9.19 2.79 7.99
CA GLY A 93 -9.89 3.45 6.89
C GLY A 93 -9.79 2.64 5.61
N GLU A 94 -10.49 3.06 4.56
CA GLU A 94 -10.53 2.33 3.29
C GLU A 94 -9.19 2.39 2.55
N ALA A 95 -8.50 3.53 2.58
CA ALA A 95 -7.15 3.71 2.02
C ALA A 95 -6.04 2.90 2.70
N ALA A 96 -6.25 2.43 3.93
CA ALA A 96 -5.25 1.65 4.66
C ALA A 96 -5.94 0.61 5.56
N THR A 97 -5.97 -0.63 5.10
CA THR A 97 -6.55 -1.76 5.83
C THR A 97 -5.47 -2.79 6.19
N SER A 98 -5.77 -3.64 7.16
CA SER A 98 -4.94 -4.81 7.43
C SER A 98 -5.78 -5.95 7.98
N TRP A 99 -5.38 -7.18 7.66
CA TRP A 99 -6.00 -8.37 8.24
C TRP A 99 -4.96 -9.47 8.48
N ALA A 100 -5.28 -10.36 9.41
CA ALA A 100 -4.44 -11.50 9.73
C ALA A 100 -5.04 -12.80 9.16
N THR A 101 -4.17 -13.64 8.63
CA THR A 101 -4.41 -15.07 8.43
C THR A 101 -3.86 -15.84 9.65
N THR A 102 -3.88 -17.16 9.61
CA THR A 102 -3.28 -17.99 10.67
C THR A 102 -1.75 -17.83 10.79
N THR A 103 -1.08 -17.38 9.72
CA THR A 103 0.40 -17.39 9.62
C THR A 103 1.00 -16.05 9.23
N HIS A 104 0.21 -15.13 8.69
CA HIS A 104 0.67 -13.84 8.18
C HIS A 104 -0.29 -12.71 8.51
N VAL A 105 0.21 -11.49 8.48
CA VAL A 105 -0.58 -10.25 8.35
C VAL A 105 -0.41 -9.70 6.94
N ILE A 106 -1.47 -9.14 6.39
CA ILE A 106 -1.47 -8.43 5.11
C ILE A 106 -1.79 -6.96 5.42
N VAL A 107 -0.92 -6.07 4.97
CA VAL A 107 -1.12 -4.63 4.96
C VAL A 107 -1.54 -4.25 3.55
N ASP A 108 -2.62 -3.50 3.43
CA ASP A 108 -3.29 -3.22 2.17
C ASP A 108 -3.57 -1.73 2.08
N LEU A 109 -2.98 -1.09 1.07
CA LEU A 109 -2.97 0.36 0.91
C LEU A 109 -3.51 0.68 -0.48
N ALA A 110 -4.44 1.63 -0.54
CA ALA A 110 -5.12 2.01 -1.77
C ALA A 110 -5.30 3.51 -1.90
N ILE A 111 -5.49 3.95 -3.13
CA ILE A 111 -6.07 5.25 -3.49
C ILE A 111 -7.19 4.96 -4.49
N ASP A 112 -8.28 5.69 -4.32
CA ASP A 112 -9.34 5.79 -5.31
C ASP A 112 -9.54 7.28 -5.64
N ASP A 113 -8.98 7.72 -6.77
CA ASP A 113 -9.01 9.11 -7.22
C ASP A 113 -9.55 9.19 -8.65
N GLU A 114 -10.86 8.99 -8.82
CA GLU A 114 -11.59 9.05 -10.09
C GLU A 114 -11.59 10.44 -10.76
N GLU A 115 -11.19 11.50 -10.05
CA GLU A 115 -11.20 12.88 -10.53
C GLU A 115 -9.80 13.43 -10.89
N GLY A 116 -8.76 12.58 -10.78
CA GLY A 116 -7.36 12.96 -10.99
C GLY A 116 -6.98 13.20 -12.46
N ASP A 117 -5.91 13.99 -12.66
CA ASP A 117 -5.22 14.06 -13.96
C ASP A 117 -4.36 12.80 -14.15
N TYR A 118 -4.76 11.95 -15.11
CA TYR A 118 -4.07 10.69 -15.41
C TYR A 118 -3.02 10.94 -16.48
N ASP A 119 -1.86 11.42 -16.06
CA ASP A 119 -0.65 11.36 -16.86
C ASP A 119 -0.36 9.90 -17.28
N GLU A 120 0.39 9.73 -18.36
CA GLU A 120 0.90 8.43 -18.78
C GLU A 120 1.77 7.85 -17.66
N PHE A 121 1.23 6.87 -16.94
CA PHE A 121 1.87 6.19 -15.83
C PHE A 121 2.29 4.81 -16.29
N ASP A 122 3.59 4.54 -16.18
CA ASP A 122 4.14 3.21 -16.38
C ASP A 122 4.16 2.48 -15.03
N PRO A 123 3.31 1.45 -14.85
CA PRO A 123 3.25 0.69 -13.60
C PRO A 123 4.38 -0.33 -13.48
N GLU A 124 5.18 -0.55 -14.53
CA GLU A 124 6.35 -1.43 -14.47
C GLU A 124 7.35 -0.94 -13.40
N ASP A 125 8.11 -1.86 -12.82
CA ASP A 125 9.11 -1.66 -11.76
C ASP A 125 8.59 -1.19 -10.38
N TRP A 126 7.42 -0.55 -10.27
CA TRP A 126 6.91 0.00 -8.99
C TRP A 126 6.82 -1.03 -7.85
N LEU A 127 6.33 -2.25 -8.13
CA LEU A 127 6.24 -3.27 -7.08
C LEU A 127 7.64 -3.62 -6.57
N SER A 128 8.63 -3.69 -7.46
CA SER A 128 10.02 -3.99 -7.11
C SER A 128 10.66 -2.89 -6.26
N GLU A 129 10.32 -1.62 -6.52
CA GLU A 129 10.79 -0.46 -5.75
C GLU A 129 10.13 -0.37 -4.36
N ILE A 130 8.87 -0.77 -4.23
CA ILE A 130 8.12 -0.75 -2.96
C ILE A 130 8.43 -1.99 -2.10
N THR A 131 8.70 -3.14 -2.72
CA THR A 131 8.94 -4.41 -2.02
C THR A 131 9.92 -4.35 -0.83
N PRO A 132 11.02 -3.56 -0.85
CA PRO A 132 11.93 -3.43 0.30
C PRO A 132 11.26 -2.92 1.58
N VAL A 133 10.09 -2.27 1.51
CA VAL A 133 9.26 -1.92 2.67
C VAL A 133 8.97 -3.16 3.54
N ARG A 134 8.84 -4.36 2.96
CA ARG A 134 8.66 -5.60 3.75
C ARG A 134 9.80 -5.84 4.72
N THR A 135 11.03 -5.62 4.27
CA THR A 135 12.24 -5.80 5.09
C THR A 135 12.30 -4.73 6.18
N GLU A 136 11.92 -3.51 5.86
CA GLU A 136 11.85 -2.39 6.81
C GLU A 136 10.82 -2.66 7.92
N LEU A 137 9.61 -3.08 7.56
CA LEU A 137 8.56 -3.46 8.50
C LEU A 137 9.00 -4.62 9.40
N ALA A 138 9.64 -5.65 8.82
CA ALA A 138 10.18 -6.78 9.58
C ALA A 138 11.30 -6.36 10.56
N ALA A 139 12.01 -5.26 10.27
CA ALA A 139 13.03 -4.68 11.14
C ALA A 139 12.44 -3.71 12.19
N GLY A 140 11.13 -3.50 12.21
CA GLY A 140 10.45 -2.59 13.14
C GLY A 140 10.40 -1.14 12.67
N ASP A 141 10.73 -0.85 11.42
CA ASP A 141 10.53 0.46 10.82
C ASP A 141 9.08 0.58 10.31
N PHE A 142 8.24 1.25 11.09
CA PHE A 142 6.81 1.39 10.81
C PHE A 142 6.46 2.67 10.04
N ARG A 143 7.45 3.39 9.49
CA ARG A 143 7.20 4.61 8.71
C ARG A 143 6.22 4.34 7.55
N SER A 144 6.35 3.22 6.85
CA SER A 144 5.42 2.85 5.77
C SER A 144 3.97 2.61 6.22
N LEU A 145 3.76 2.12 7.46
CA LEU A 145 2.40 2.01 8.02
C LEU A 145 1.83 3.41 8.30
N TYR A 146 2.66 4.30 8.83
CA TYR A 146 2.27 5.68 9.08
C TYR A 146 2.00 6.45 7.78
N LEU A 147 2.76 6.19 6.70
CA LEU A 147 2.47 6.71 5.36
C LEU A 147 1.08 6.26 4.88
N GLY A 148 0.72 4.99 5.05
CA GLY A 148 -0.64 4.52 4.80
C GLY A 148 -1.70 5.25 5.64
N TRP A 149 -1.42 5.52 6.92
CA TRP A 149 -2.33 6.30 7.75
C TRP A 149 -2.48 7.76 7.26
N LEU A 150 -1.39 8.42 6.83
CA LEU A 150 -1.47 9.76 6.22
C LEU A 150 -2.36 9.77 4.97
N ARG A 151 -2.34 8.69 4.18
CA ARG A 151 -3.25 8.57 3.03
C ARG A 151 -4.72 8.60 3.47
N VAL A 152 -5.09 7.91 4.55
CA VAL A 152 -6.45 7.99 5.11
C VAL A 152 -6.79 9.41 5.55
N VAL A 153 -5.86 10.11 6.21
CA VAL A 153 -6.05 11.50 6.62
C VAL A 153 -6.34 12.39 5.42
N GLN A 154 -5.59 12.20 4.32
CA GLN A 154 -5.72 12.97 3.09
C GLN A 154 -7.07 12.77 2.40
N GLU A 155 -7.62 11.55 2.44
CA GLU A 155 -8.98 11.25 1.93
C GLU A 155 -10.10 11.84 2.81
N ARG A 156 -9.74 12.52 3.90
CA ARG A 156 -10.68 13.06 4.91
C ARG A 156 -11.61 11.96 5.47
N ALA A 157 -11.20 10.70 5.36
CA ALA A 157 -11.96 9.53 5.78
C ALA A 157 -11.85 9.26 7.30
N LEU A 158 -11.32 10.21 8.07
CA LEU A 158 -11.23 10.10 9.51
C LEU A 158 -12.43 10.75 10.19
N ASP A 159 -13.19 9.93 10.91
CA ASP A 159 -14.18 10.40 11.86
C ASP A 159 -13.52 11.28 12.93
N GLY A 160 -14.24 12.28 13.45
CA GLY A 160 -13.70 13.26 14.41
C GLY A 160 -13.08 12.68 15.69
N ALA A 161 -13.26 11.38 15.96
CA ALA A 161 -12.76 10.64 17.11
C ALA A 161 -11.53 9.75 16.86
N GLU A 162 -11.07 9.61 15.61
CA GLU A 162 -9.90 8.79 15.29
C GLU A 162 -8.62 9.43 15.82
N LEU A 163 -7.95 8.76 16.76
CA LEU A 163 -6.68 9.23 17.32
C LEU A 163 -5.52 8.87 16.39
N GLU A 164 -4.70 9.88 16.11
CA GLU A 164 -3.41 9.75 15.43
C GLU A 164 -2.56 8.64 16.09
N PRO A 165 -2.07 7.66 15.31
CA PRO A 165 -1.21 6.61 15.82
C PRO A 165 0.19 7.18 16.15
N PRO A 166 1.04 6.42 16.87
CA PRO A 166 2.39 6.88 17.19
C PRO A 166 3.19 7.19 15.91
N VAL A 167 3.68 8.43 15.81
CA VAL A 167 4.57 8.88 14.73
C VAL A 167 5.89 8.11 14.84
N PRO A 168 6.30 7.35 13.81
CA PRO A 168 7.58 6.64 13.84
C PRO A 168 8.76 7.61 13.66
N ALA A 169 9.86 7.34 14.36
CA ALA A 169 11.08 8.13 14.29
C ALA A 169 11.69 8.15 12.88
N GLY A 170 12.24 9.30 12.48
CA GLY A 170 12.93 9.48 11.22
C GLY A 170 11.99 9.71 10.02
N LEU A 171 10.78 10.21 10.25
CA LEU A 171 9.80 10.45 9.17
C LEU A 171 10.31 11.50 8.16
N GLY A 172 11.15 12.44 8.60
CA GLY A 172 11.81 13.42 7.72
C GLY A 172 12.90 12.84 6.81
N GLY A 173 13.29 11.58 6.98
CA GLY A 173 14.40 10.93 6.26
C GLY A 173 14.00 9.60 5.66
N LEU A 174 13.03 9.61 4.74
CA LEU A 174 12.51 8.40 4.10
C LEU A 174 13.58 7.61 3.35
N THR A 175 13.42 6.28 3.27
CA THR A 175 14.23 5.42 2.39
C THR A 175 13.78 5.54 0.93
N ALA A 176 14.47 4.87 0.00
CA ALA A 176 14.05 4.84 -1.40
C ALA A 176 12.69 4.15 -1.56
N ALA A 177 12.48 3.02 -0.89
CA ALA A 177 11.23 2.27 -0.96
C ALA A 177 10.07 3.02 -0.31
N GLN A 178 10.32 3.76 0.78
CA GLN A 178 9.32 4.62 1.39
C GLN A 178 8.93 5.81 0.50
N ARG A 179 9.88 6.37 -0.26
CA ARG A 179 9.58 7.40 -1.27
C ARG A 179 8.76 6.82 -2.42
N ALA A 180 9.14 5.67 -2.95
CA ALA A 180 8.34 4.97 -3.96
C ALA A 180 6.91 4.73 -3.46
N LEU A 181 6.74 4.33 -2.18
CA LEU A 181 5.41 4.19 -1.60
C LEU A 181 4.64 5.53 -1.52
N VAL A 182 5.30 6.63 -1.12
CA VAL A 182 4.72 7.99 -1.10
C VAL A 182 4.24 8.41 -2.48
N ASP A 183 5.08 8.22 -3.49
CA ASP A 183 4.81 8.63 -4.86
C ASP A 183 3.69 7.77 -5.49
N PHE A 184 3.71 6.46 -5.22
CA PHE A 184 2.67 5.53 -5.68
C PHE A 184 1.30 5.89 -5.10
N LEU A 185 1.25 6.12 -3.78
CA LEU A 185 0.02 6.48 -3.05
C LEU A 185 -0.37 7.96 -3.16
N ARG A 186 0.43 8.78 -3.86
CA ARG A 186 0.23 10.22 -4.04
C ARG A 186 -0.04 10.94 -2.71
N ILE A 187 0.79 10.63 -1.71
CA ILE A 187 0.70 11.27 -0.40
C ILE A 187 1.17 12.72 -0.53
N ASP A 188 0.35 13.65 -0.04
CA ASP A 188 0.61 15.08 -0.09
C ASP A 188 1.92 15.44 0.64
N ALA A 189 2.78 16.19 -0.04
CA ALA A 189 4.11 16.53 0.46
C ALA A 189 4.05 17.50 1.65
N ASP A 190 3.04 18.35 1.73
CA ASP A 190 2.84 19.29 2.83
C ASP A 190 2.30 18.57 4.07
N LEU A 191 1.39 17.61 3.88
CA LEU A 191 0.92 16.70 4.93
C LEU A 191 2.07 15.87 5.51
N LEU A 192 2.89 15.26 4.65
CA LEU A 192 4.07 14.50 5.07
C LEU A 192 5.05 15.38 5.86
N ARG A 193 5.30 16.60 5.39
CA ARG A 193 6.19 17.56 6.07
C ARG A 193 5.65 17.99 7.43
N ALA A 194 4.34 18.26 7.53
CA ALA A 194 3.69 18.62 8.78
C ALA A 194 3.80 17.49 9.81
N ALA A 195 3.60 16.24 9.38
CA ALA A 195 3.77 15.07 10.24
C ALA A 195 5.23 14.90 10.70
N ALA A 196 6.21 15.10 9.80
CA ALA A 196 7.63 14.98 10.13
C ALA A 196 8.12 16.05 11.13
N GLN A 197 7.49 17.22 11.21
CA GLN A 197 7.80 18.23 12.22
C GLN A 197 7.37 17.82 13.64
N GLY A 198 6.42 16.88 13.77
CA GLY A 198 5.99 16.32 15.05
C GLY A 198 6.97 15.31 15.64
N ASP A 199 7.91 14.79 14.83
CA ASP A 199 8.87 13.73 15.18
C ASP A 199 9.87 14.18 16.27
N ASP A 200 10.09 15.50 16.40
CA ASP A 200 10.97 16.12 17.41
C ASP A 200 10.30 16.36 18.78
N GLN A 201 9.00 16.10 18.95
CA GLN A 201 8.27 16.31 20.21
C GLN A 201 7.63 15.02 20.72
N THR A 202 8.13 14.53 21.86
CA THR A 202 7.58 13.37 22.57
C THR A 202 6.09 13.58 22.93
N ALA A 203 5.23 12.78 22.29
CA ALA A 203 3.85 12.39 22.64
C ALA A 203 2.72 13.45 22.79
N ALA A 204 1.60 13.15 22.11
CA ALA A 204 0.20 13.64 22.25
C ALA A 204 -0.36 14.52 21.10
N PRO A 205 -1.66 14.35 20.75
CA PRO A 205 -2.17 14.28 19.38
C PRO A 205 -2.39 15.66 18.75
N ARG A 206 -2.06 15.82 17.47
CA ARG A 206 -2.32 17.10 16.76
C ARG A 206 -2.99 16.90 15.40
N LEU A 207 -4.18 16.31 15.45
CA LEU A 207 -5.25 16.52 14.45
C LEU A 207 -5.52 18.01 14.15
N ARG A 208 -5.15 18.93 15.05
CA ARG A 208 -5.44 20.37 14.89
C ARG A 208 -4.59 21.06 13.83
N ALA A 209 -3.31 20.75 13.73
CA ALA A 209 -2.42 21.42 12.77
C ALA A 209 -2.71 20.96 11.33
N VAL A 210 -2.98 19.66 11.16
CA VAL A 210 -3.38 19.10 9.86
C VAL A 210 -4.76 19.61 9.42
N ARG A 211 -5.72 19.72 10.36
CA ARG A 211 -7.05 20.32 10.07
C ARG A 211 -6.97 21.80 9.69
N GLU A 212 -6.07 22.58 10.30
CA GLU A 212 -5.89 24.00 9.99
C GLU A 212 -5.28 24.21 8.60
N LEU A 213 -4.39 23.31 8.13
CA LEU A 213 -3.86 23.31 6.76
C LEU A 213 -4.93 22.94 5.72
N LEU A 214 -5.66 21.83 5.92
CA LEU A 214 -6.71 21.38 5.01
C LEU A 214 -7.91 22.36 4.91
N ALA A 215 -8.17 23.13 5.98
CA ALA A 215 -9.20 24.17 5.99
C ALA A 215 -8.76 25.47 5.30
N ALA A 216 -7.46 25.76 5.26
CA ALA A 216 -6.91 26.95 4.62
C ALA A 216 -6.87 26.85 3.08
N GLU A 217 -6.83 25.63 2.53
CA GLU A 217 -6.85 25.39 1.07
C GLU A 217 -8.28 25.35 0.48
N SER A 218 -9.31 25.37 1.32
CA SER A 218 -10.73 25.38 0.91
C SER A 218 -11.37 26.78 1.00
N ALA A 219 -10.57 27.84 1.20
CA ALA A 219 -11.00 29.24 1.36
C ALA A 219 -10.35 30.15 0.32
#